data_AF-A0A178UEU6-F1
#
_entry.id   AF-A0A178UEU6-F1
#
_cell.length_a   1.000
_cell.length_b   1.000
_cell.length_c   1.000
_cell.angle_alpha   90.00
_cell.angle_beta   90.00
_cell.angle_gamma   90.00
#
_symmetry.space_group_name_H-M   'P 1'
#
loop_
_entity.id
_entity.type
_entity.pdbx_description
1 polymer ?
#
loop_
_entity_poly.entity_id
_entity_poly.type
_entity_poly.pdbx_seq_one_letter_code
_entity_poly.pdbx_strand_id
1 'polypeptide(L)'
;MFSKIGFQSSILVLEWTVAKQILSINGEILKTWNIYWGKIGASLHRSLKSEAVGGKPPYLMPFFGMFGYGGPYACMYLGRRTLVSSKTKQSKKVFTLQLNREALIDNRSILGQNWKADGGMRDPLVEEVKLSAHGSFTKVEIFESECKIPEIYQLQCRLKDIYFPYIQCDEISKTGRTVRPVKFQVNGEDLAEITGGEVATTNLNSKGREFWFQIRFVQSEIKKGSLTSQEANARLKFAYFPIIREKQSIYKESINIILESLGKEGSKVSESFETFSRLSVRRLGRLLPEVPWASIPFMESGARATTLQKCCRRVICFVDLDAGFSPTPSKTDLANQNPFTLALKNFGSKSKEKDNDINISLHRVGTALVFEQVERDYENWVMEMHKTYDEEDALGEDDAVIIFDSLDNKALCISPDCKAVRVHNVMKRKGKSWQRGQKIRILKGACGGVHKNDVYATIDYFLIEGFDDEAGGDARIICRKINYSEDEGCMLSITNGVSRLEIRSSSSFPISIIDSGKCLLLDAIEWNRKIEKQREKDPSRIDFLDEKDCRALNINGVGTFLFLLKRSLQL
;
A
#
# COMPACT_ATOMS: atom_id res chain seq x y z
N MET A 1 49.98 33.01 -2.55
CA MET A 1 49.51 32.67 -1.18
C MET A 1 48.29 31.77 -1.31
N PHE A 2 48.50 30.56 -1.83
CA PHE A 2 47.48 29.51 -1.96
C PHE A 2 47.86 28.38 -0.99
N SER A 3 47.04 28.11 0.01
CA SER A 3 47.19 26.94 0.87
C SER A 3 45.84 26.31 1.19
N LYS A 4 45.66 25.13 0.60
CA LYS A 4 45.12 23.90 1.20
C LYS A 4 44.02 24.09 2.26
N ILE A 5 42.78 23.81 1.86
CA ILE A 5 41.76 23.23 2.75
C ILE A 5 41.60 21.77 2.31
N GLY A 6 42.10 20.86 3.13
CA GLY A 6 42.00 19.42 2.92
C GLY A 6 40.59 18.93 3.21
N PHE A 7 39.99 18.22 2.26
CA PHE A 7 38.78 17.44 2.48
C PHE A 7 39.15 16.17 3.25
N GLN A 8 38.70 16.09 4.51
CA GLN A 8 38.73 14.85 5.28
C GLN A 8 37.74 13.85 4.68
N SER A 9 38.27 12.68 4.34
CA SER A 9 37.56 11.48 3.92
C SER A 9 36.58 11.00 4.99
N SER A 10 35.29 11.03 4.71
CA SER A 10 34.23 10.48 5.56
C SER A 10 34.26 8.94 5.49
N ILE A 11 34.64 8.30 6.59
CA ILE A 11 34.65 6.83 6.75
C ILE A 11 33.25 6.41 7.22
N LEU A 12 32.50 5.69 6.38
CA LEU A 12 31.28 4.99 6.78
C LEU A 12 31.66 3.69 7.50
N VAL A 13 31.63 3.69 8.84
CA VAL A 13 31.75 2.47 9.65
C VAL A 13 30.35 1.89 9.85
N LEU A 14 30.07 0.76 9.21
CA LEU A 14 28.88 -0.06 9.50
C LEU A 14 29.26 -1.12 10.54
N GLU A 15 28.90 -0.90 11.80
CA GLU A 15 29.07 -1.90 12.86
C GLU A 15 27.97 -2.96 12.79
N TRP A 16 28.35 -4.22 12.59
CA TRP A 16 27.45 -5.38 12.70
C TRP A 16 27.87 -6.22 13.90
N THR A 17 27.05 -6.23 14.96
CA THR A 17 27.22 -7.15 16.08
C THR A 17 26.14 -8.23 16.03
N VAL A 18 26.49 -9.43 15.53
CA VAL A 18 25.67 -10.64 15.72
C VAL A 18 26.61 -11.75 16.21
N ALA A 19 26.36 -12.25 17.42
CA ALA A 19 27.15 -13.30 18.06
C ALA A 19 26.27 -14.51 18.43
N LYS A 20 26.90 -15.70 18.34
CA LYS A 20 26.44 -17.10 18.59
C LYS A 20 25.77 -17.76 17.36
N GLN A 21 26.10 -18.99 16.95
CA GLN A 21 26.79 -20.14 17.60
C GLN A 21 27.26 -21.12 16.49
N ILE A 22 28.43 -21.77 16.64
CA ILE A 22 28.78 -23.18 16.32
C ILE A 22 30.32 -23.33 16.41
N LEU A 23 30.76 -24.33 17.19
CA LEU A 23 32.14 -24.80 17.45
C LEU A 23 32.69 -25.50 16.18
N SER A 24 33.98 -25.50 15.82
CA SER A 24 35.02 -26.34 16.43
C SER A 24 36.38 -26.23 15.68
N ILE A 25 37.48 -26.31 16.45
CA ILE A 25 38.87 -26.76 16.15
C ILE A 25 39.67 -26.15 14.96
N ASN A 26 40.91 -25.78 15.29
CA ASN A 26 42.04 -25.15 14.57
C ASN A 26 42.33 -25.43 13.07
N GLY A 27 41.46 -26.10 12.31
CA GLY A 27 41.52 -26.25 10.85
C GLY A 27 40.34 -25.64 10.08
N GLU A 28 39.27 -25.21 10.75
CA GLU A 28 38.04 -24.70 10.10
C GLU A 28 37.98 -23.18 9.91
N ILE A 29 38.88 -22.42 10.54
CA ILE A 29 38.88 -20.94 10.49
C ILE A 29 39.16 -20.44 9.06
N LEU A 30 40.11 -21.06 8.35
CA LEU A 30 40.38 -20.77 6.93
C LEU A 30 39.24 -21.25 6.01
N LYS A 31 38.49 -22.30 6.39
CA LYS A 31 37.35 -22.81 5.61
C LYS A 31 36.14 -21.89 5.73
N THR A 32 35.77 -21.45 6.93
CA THR A 32 34.65 -20.53 7.15
C THR A 32 34.90 -19.15 6.51
N TRP A 33 36.11 -18.61 6.62
CA TRP A 33 36.51 -17.36 5.94
C TRP A 33 36.51 -17.46 4.41
N ASN A 34 37.06 -18.54 3.86
CA ASN A 34 36.96 -18.83 2.43
C ASN A 34 35.51 -18.98 1.97
N ILE A 35 34.58 -19.40 2.82
CA ILE A 35 33.18 -19.59 2.41
C ILE A 35 32.36 -18.29 2.47
N TYR A 36 32.64 -17.34 3.38
CA TYR A 36 31.90 -16.07 3.44
C TYR A 36 32.37 -15.03 2.42
N TRP A 37 33.67 -14.98 2.12
CA TRP A 37 34.24 -13.97 1.22
C TRP A 37 35.21 -14.52 0.16
N GLY A 38 35.89 -15.64 0.42
CA GLY A 38 36.92 -16.19 -0.50
C GLY A 38 36.36 -17.00 -1.69
N LYS A 39 35.15 -17.54 -1.59
CA LYS A 39 34.47 -18.34 -2.62
C LYS A 39 33.12 -17.72 -2.95
N ILE A 40 33.13 -16.86 -3.96
CA ILE A 40 31.91 -16.26 -4.50
C ILE A 40 30.95 -17.37 -4.96
N GLY A 41 29.71 -17.32 -4.48
CA GLY A 41 28.68 -18.33 -4.79
C GLY A 41 28.46 -19.39 -3.70
N ALA A 42 29.31 -19.42 -2.66
CA ALA A 42 29.15 -20.29 -1.50
C ALA A 42 28.48 -19.53 -0.34
N SER A 43 27.56 -20.18 0.38
CA SER A 43 26.91 -19.58 1.56
C SER A 43 26.59 -20.65 2.59
N LEU A 44 27.13 -20.51 3.81
CA LEU A 44 26.82 -21.39 4.94
C LEU A 44 25.36 -21.29 5.38
N HIS A 45 24.73 -20.15 5.16
CA HIS A 45 23.30 -19.98 5.47
C HIS A 45 22.41 -20.82 4.54
N ARG A 46 22.91 -21.26 3.37
CA ARG A 46 22.16 -22.17 2.48
C ARG A 46 21.95 -23.54 3.12
N SER A 47 22.95 -24.08 3.80
CA SER A 47 22.84 -25.37 4.50
C SER A 47 22.00 -25.27 5.79
N LEU A 48 21.90 -24.09 6.39
CA LEU A 48 21.09 -23.82 7.58
C LEU A 48 19.68 -23.32 7.25
N LYS A 49 19.29 -23.28 5.95
CA LYS A 49 18.00 -22.75 5.52
C LYS A 49 16.83 -23.43 6.25
N SER A 50 16.90 -24.74 6.45
CA SER A 50 15.86 -25.53 7.12
C SER A 50 15.65 -25.14 8.57
N GLU A 51 16.70 -24.69 9.27
CA GLU A 51 16.60 -24.21 10.66
C GLU A 51 15.86 -22.87 10.76
N ALA A 52 15.76 -22.17 9.64
CA ALA A 52 15.12 -20.86 9.52
C ALA A 52 13.69 -20.93 8.96
N VAL A 53 13.16 -22.14 8.74
CA VAL A 53 11.76 -22.39 8.38
C VAL A 53 10.96 -22.61 9.66
N GLY A 54 9.84 -21.90 9.79
CA GLY A 54 9.00 -21.91 10.99
C GLY A 54 9.51 -20.97 12.09
N GLY A 55 9.19 -21.31 13.35
CA GLY A 55 9.45 -20.45 14.50
C GLY A 55 8.34 -19.42 14.74
N LYS A 56 8.61 -18.44 15.61
CA LYS A 56 7.63 -17.39 15.94
C LYS A 56 7.81 -16.17 15.03
N PRO A 57 6.73 -15.64 14.42
CA PRO A 57 6.79 -14.36 13.72
C PRO A 57 7.22 -13.24 14.68
N PRO A 58 7.92 -12.18 14.22
CA PRO A 58 8.23 -11.83 12.83
C PRO A 58 9.45 -12.57 12.22
N TYR A 59 9.78 -13.76 12.73
CA TYR A 59 10.79 -14.67 12.18
C TYR A 59 12.20 -14.06 12.17
N LEU A 60 12.61 -13.49 13.30
CA LEU A 60 13.93 -12.86 13.47
C LEU A 60 15.06 -13.89 13.54
N MET A 61 15.35 -14.51 12.41
CA MET A 61 16.45 -15.46 12.25
C MET A 61 17.38 -14.94 11.15
N PRO A 62 18.57 -14.40 11.48
CA PRO A 62 19.42 -13.63 10.55
C PRO A 62 20.15 -14.49 9.48
N PHE A 63 19.53 -15.59 9.04
CA PHE A 63 20.00 -16.47 7.97
C PHE A 63 19.68 -15.88 6.58
N PHE A 64 20.08 -14.64 6.33
CA PHE A 64 19.80 -13.95 5.06
C PHE A 64 20.59 -14.50 3.87
N GLY A 65 21.59 -15.34 4.10
CA GLY A 65 22.52 -15.80 3.07
C GLY A 65 21.89 -16.94 2.27
N MET A 66 21.84 -16.80 0.95
CA MET A 66 21.30 -17.84 0.08
C MET A 66 22.22 -18.09 -1.11
N PHE A 67 22.70 -17.01 -1.73
CA PHE A 67 23.44 -17.11 -2.99
C PHE A 67 24.97 -17.03 -2.86
N GLY A 68 25.50 -16.42 -1.79
CA GLY A 68 26.95 -16.40 -1.54
C GLY A 68 27.76 -15.36 -2.31
N TYR A 69 27.12 -14.35 -2.92
CA TYR A 69 27.82 -13.24 -3.60
C TYR A 69 27.38 -11.85 -3.12
N GLY A 70 26.41 -11.74 -2.20
CA GLY A 70 25.82 -10.45 -1.82
C GLY A 70 26.84 -9.45 -1.24
N GLY A 71 27.72 -9.89 -0.35
CA GLY A 71 28.76 -9.05 0.24
C GLY A 71 29.77 -8.55 -0.81
N PRO A 72 30.45 -9.45 -1.55
CA PRO A 72 31.36 -9.05 -2.63
C PRO A 72 30.71 -8.16 -3.68
N TYR A 73 29.48 -8.48 -4.12
CA TYR A 73 28.75 -7.68 -5.11
C TYR A 73 28.47 -6.26 -4.59
N ALA A 74 27.94 -6.11 -3.38
CA ALA A 74 27.66 -4.80 -2.79
C ALA A 74 28.94 -3.96 -2.66
N CYS A 75 30.05 -4.59 -2.27
CA CYS A 75 31.32 -3.90 -2.12
C CYS A 75 31.86 -3.37 -3.46
N MET A 76 31.85 -4.20 -4.51
CA MET A 76 32.28 -3.82 -5.86
C MET A 76 31.30 -2.87 -6.56
N TYR A 77 30.05 -2.81 -6.11
CA TYR A 77 29.08 -1.82 -6.58
C TYR A 77 29.36 -0.44 -5.95
N LEU A 78 29.73 -0.41 -4.67
CA LEU A 78 29.94 0.85 -3.93
C LEU A 78 31.29 1.50 -4.19
N GLY A 79 32.32 0.72 -4.52
CA GLY A 79 33.66 1.23 -4.82
C GLY A 79 34.55 0.21 -5.54
N ARG A 80 35.77 0.62 -5.87
CA ARG A 80 36.69 -0.18 -6.71
C ARG A 80 37.54 -1.17 -5.91
N ARG A 81 37.77 -0.87 -4.63
CA ARG A 81 38.63 -1.68 -3.77
C ARG A 81 37.97 -1.91 -2.43
N THR A 82 38.11 -3.11 -1.90
CA THR A 82 37.54 -3.51 -0.62
C THR A 82 38.55 -4.26 0.21
N LEU A 83 38.70 -3.86 1.48
CA LEU A 83 39.47 -4.58 2.48
C LEU A 83 38.51 -5.14 3.54
N VAL A 84 38.47 -6.46 3.66
CA VAL A 84 37.75 -7.14 4.73
C VAL A 84 38.77 -7.54 5.79
N SER A 85 38.62 -6.99 7.01
CA SER A 85 39.40 -7.39 8.18
C SER A 85 38.47 -8.10 9.17
N SER A 86 38.78 -9.31 9.61
CA SER A 86 37.97 -10.00 10.60
C SER A 86 38.78 -10.86 11.56
N LYS A 87 38.26 -10.96 12.77
CA LYS A 87 38.83 -11.70 13.87
C LYS A 87 37.72 -12.47 14.58
N THR A 88 37.91 -13.78 14.73
CA THR A 88 37.00 -14.59 15.55
C THR A 88 37.39 -14.51 17.02
N LYS A 89 36.48 -14.90 17.92
CA LYS A 89 36.72 -14.87 19.37
C LYS A 89 37.91 -15.76 19.79
N GLN A 90 38.15 -16.84 19.05
CA GLN A 90 39.21 -17.81 19.31
C GLN A 90 40.56 -17.40 18.69
N SER A 91 40.54 -16.60 17.61
CA SER A 91 41.76 -16.16 16.94
C SER A 91 42.42 -15.01 17.71
N LYS A 92 43.75 -15.07 17.84
CA LYS A 92 44.57 -13.94 18.31
C LYS A 92 44.90 -12.94 17.20
N LYS A 93 44.87 -13.38 15.94
CA LYS A 93 45.23 -12.57 14.77
C LYS A 93 44.00 -12.12 14.00
N VAL A 94 44.14 -10.99 13.31
CA VAL A 94 43.18 -10.48 12.34
C VAL A 94 43.59 -11.00 10.96
N PHE A 95 42.64 -11.60 10.26
CA PHE A 95 42.82 -11.99 8.86
C PHE A 95 42.31 -10.86 7.97
N THR A 96 42.96 -10.66 6.83
CA THR A 96 42.58 -9.66 5.83
C THR A 96 42.39 -10.29 4.46
N LEU A 97 41.40 -9.81 3.72
CA LEU A 97 41.18 -10.12 2.30
C LEU A 97 40.96 -8.81 1.54
N GLN A 98 41.64 -8.67 0.42
CA GLN A 98 41.55 -7.53 -0.45
C GLN A 98 40.94 -7.93 -1.80
N LEU A 99 39.84 -7.28 -2.14
CA LEU A 99 39.19 -7.40 -3.44
C LEU A 99 39.43 -6.11 -4.21
N ASN A 100 40.01 -6.21 -5.40
CA ASN A 100 40.27 -5.09 -6.29
C ASN A 100 39.58 -5.37 -7.63
N ARG A 101 38.75 -4.43 -8.09
CA ARG A 101 37.93 -4.58 -9.28
C ARG A 101 38.76 -4.80 -10.55
N GLU A 102 39.81 -4.01 -10.74
CA GLU A 102 40.72 -4.08 -11.89
C GLU A 102 41.43 -5.44 -11.91
N ALA A 103 41.99 -5.87 -10.77
CA ALA A 103 42.64 -7.18 -10.66
C ALA A 103 41.69 -8.36 -10.94
N LEU A 104 40.41 -8.23 -10.58
CA LEU A 104 39.37 -9.23 -10.85
C LEU A 104 38.94 -9.26 -12.33
N ILE A 105 39.01 -8.12 -13.04
CA ILE A 105 38.69 -8.01 -14.47
C ILE A 105 39.89 -8.50 -15.31
N ASP A 106 41.10 -8.08 -14.97
CA ASP A 106 42.33 -8.37 -15.73
C ASP A 106 42.71 -9.86 -15.69
N ASN A 107 42.42 -10.55 -14.57
CA ASN A 107 42.63 -11.99 -14.43
C ASN A 107 41.74 -12.87 -15.34
N ARG A 108 40.78 -12.30 -16.08
CA ARG A 108 40.07 -13.04 -17.14
C ARG A 108 40.97 -13.41 -18.33
N SER A 109 42.12 -12.75 -18.47
CA SER A 109 43.03 -12.92 -19.61
C SER A 109 44.00 -14.11 -19.48
N ILE A 110 44.16 -14.69 -18.28
CA ILE A 110 45.14 -15.77 -18.02
C ILE A 110 44.39 -17.06 -17.66
N LEU A 111 44.15 -17.92 -18.66
CA LEU A 111 43.90 -19.37 -18.55
C LEU A 111 43.11 -19.82 -17.28
N GLY A 112 41.91 -19.28 -17.11
CA GLY A 112 40.69 -20.05 -16.88
C GLY A 112 40.53 -20.96 -15.66
N GLN A 113 41.40 -21.03 -14.64
CA GLN A 113 41.16 -22.02 -13.57
C GLN A 113 41.11 -21.55 -12.11
N ASN A 114 41.66 -20.41 -11.67
CA ASN A 114 41.46 -19.97 -10.27
C ASN A 114 41.60 -18.46 -10.08
N TRP A 115 40.60 -17.85 -9.45
CA TRP A 115 40.66 -16.45 -9.03
C TRP A 115 41.52 -16.36 -7.76
N LYS A 116 42.57 -15.56 -7.78
CA LYS A 116 43.40 -15.26 -6.60
C LYS A 116 43.12 -13.83 -6.14
N ALA A 117 42.94 -13.65 -4.85
CA ALA A 117 42.77 -12.35 -4.22
C ALA A 117 43.85 -12.19 -3.14
N ASP A 118 44.35 -10.97 -2.98
CA ASP A 118 45.36 -10.67 -1.97
C ASP A 118 44.76 -10.76 -0.57
N GLY A 119 45.59 -11.08 0.41
CA GLY A 119 45.17 -11.20 1.79
C GLY A 119 46.37 -11.36 2.71
N GLY A 120 46.11 -11.33 4.01
CA GLY A 120 47.18 -11.39 4.99
C GLY A 120 46.69 -11.67 6.40
N MET A 121 47.64 -11.61 7.32
CA MET A 121 47.40 -11.79 8.74
C MET A 121 48.18 -10.73 9.51
N ARG A 122 47.53 -10.06 10.47
CA ARG A 122 48.14 -9.01 11.29
C ARG A 122 47.66 -9.09 12.73
N ASP A 123 48.32 -8.36 13.61
CA ASP A 123 47.82 -8.11 14.97
C ASP A 123 46.62 -7.14 14.94
N PRO A 124 45.70 -7.25 15.91
CA PRO A 124 44.57 -6.33 16.02
C PRO A 124 45.04 -4.93 16.39
N LEU A 125 44.39 -3.92 15.82
CA LEU A 125 44.65 -2.52 16.15
C LEU A 125 44.03 -2.16 17.51
N VAL A 126 44.60 -1.15 18.18
CA VAL A 126 44.11 -0.68 19.50
C VAL A 126 42.61 -0.34 19.45
N GLU A 127 42.16 0.37 18.41
CA GLU A 127 40.76 0.74 18.25
C GLU A 127 39.85 -0.47 17.97
N GLU A 128 40.33 -1.47 17.22
CA GLU A 128 39.57 -2.72 16.99
C GLU A 128 39.37 -3.47 18.31
N VAL A 129 40.38 -3.51 19.18
CA VAL A 129 40.27 -4.12 20.52
C VAL A 129 39.29 -3.37 21.41
N LYS A 130 39.33 -2.02 21.38
CA LYS A 130 38.40 -1.18 22.15
C LYS A 130 36.95 -1.38 21.72
N LEU A 131 36.67 -1.34 20.41
CA LEU A 131 35.32 -1.48 19.87
C LEU A 131 34.78 -2.92 19.94
N SER A 132 35.67 -3.92 20.02
CA SER A 132 35.29 -5.33 20.09
C SER A 132 35.68 -6.01 21.42
N ALA A 133 35.27 -5.42 22.55
CA ALA A 133 35.52 -5.98 23.89
C ALA A 133 35.10 -7.45 24.06
N HIS A 134 34.13 -7.91 23.27
CA HIS A 134 33.66 -9.31 23.27
C HIS A 134 34.58 -10.29 22.51
N GLY A 135 35.61 -9.78 21.82
CA GLY A 135 36.73 -10.52 21.27
C GLY A 135 36.66 -10.87 19.78
N SER A 136 35.61 -10.47 19.07
CA SER A 136 35.44 -10.73 17.63
C SER A 136 34.94 -9.52 16.88
N PHE A 137 35.30 -9.39 15.60
CA PHE A 137 34.74 -8.35 14.73
C PHE A 137 34.87 -8.73 13.25
N THR A 138 34.08 -8.06 12.43
CA THR A 138 34.27 -8.00 10.98
C THR A 138 34.12 -6.55 10.55
N LYS A 139 35.16 -6.02 9.89
CA LYS A 139 35.24 -4.67 9.37
C LYS A 139 35.38 -4.75 7.86
N VAL A 140 34.54 -4.02 7.13
CA VAL A 140 34.57 -3.93 5.67
C VAL A 140 34.84 -2.49 5.30
N GLU A 141 35.96 -2.25 4.64
CA GLU A 141 36.38 -0.93 4.20
C GLU A 141 36.31 -0.87 2.68
N ILE A 142 35.51 0.05 2.16
CA ILE A 142 35.29 0.24 0.72
C ILE A 142 35.97 1.56 0.34
N PHE A 143 36.84 1.49 -0.66
CA PHE A 143 37.64 2.62 -1.13
C PHE A 143 37.24 2.99 -2.55
N GLU A 144 37.57 4.23 -2.92
CA GLU A 144 37.36 4.74 -4.28
C GLU A 144 35.88 4.60 -4.67
N SER A 145 35.01 5.23 -3.88
CA SER A 145 33.57 5.09 -4.06
C SER A 145 33.13 5.66 -5.40
N GLU A 146 32.35 4.88 -6.14
CA GLU A 146 31.76 5.29 -7.42
C GLU A 146 30.30 5.74 -7.27
N CYS A 147 29.69 5.48 -6.11
CA CYS A 147 28.27 5.74 -5.87
C CYS A 147 28.08 7.05 -5.11
N LYS A 148 27.14 7.87 -5.56
CA LYS A 148 26.63 8.98 -4.74
C LYS A 148 25.81 8.40 -3.60
N ILE A 149 26.34 8.49 -2.38
CA ILE A 149 25.59 8.12 -1.18
C ILE A 149 24.44 9.12 -1.02
N PRO A 150 23.20 8.69 -0.76
CA PRO A 150 22.11 9.59 -0.42
C PRO A 150 22.48 10.51 0.75
N GLU A 151 21.70 11.56 0.97
CA GLU A 151 21.81 12.31 2.22
C GLU A 151 21.73 11.37 3.42
N ILE A 152 22.58 11.59 4.43
CA ILE A 152 22.77 10.66 5.56
C ILE A 152 21.44 10.33 6.23
N TYR A 153 20.58 11.34 6.42
CA TYR A 153 19.25 11.15 7.00
C TYR A 153 18.35 10.23 6.16
N GLN A 154 18.38 10.38 4.84
CA GLN A 154 17.61 9.49 3.94
C GLN A 154 18.14 8.05 4.01
N LEU A 155 19.46 7.87 4.12
CA LEU A 155 20.06 6.56 4.30
C LEU A 155 19.67 5.93 5.65
N GLN A 156 19.69 6.72 6.73
CA GLN A 156 19.24 6.30 8.06
C GLN A 156 17.79 5.84 8.04
N CYS A 157 16.88 6.63 7.46
CA CYS A 157 15.47 6.30 7.33
C CYS A 157 15.27 4.97 6.58
N ARG A 158 15.93 4.79 5.43
CA ARG A 158 15.85 3.57 4.63
C ARG A 158 16.37 2.34 5.37
N LEU A 159 17.50 2.46 6.06
CA LEU A 159 18.07 1.35 6.82
C LEU A 159 17.20 1.01 8.03
N LYS A 160 16.61 2.01 8.68
CA LYS A 160 15.64 1.81 9.76
C LYS A 160 14.43 1.03 9.27
N ASP A 161 13.85 1.39 8.13
CA ASP A 161 12.73 0.65 7.53
C ASP A 161 13.11 -0.80 7.18
N ILE A 162 14.29 -1.00 6.61
CA ILE A 162 14.77 -2.33 6.19
C ILE A 162 14.95 -3.27 7.38
N TYR A 163 15.47 -2.77 8.50
CA TYR A 163 15.84 -3.57 9.66
C TYR A 163 14.97 -3.31 10.90
N PHE A 164 13.81 -2.66 10.74
CA PHE A 164 12.99 -2.18 11.87
C PHE A 164 12.81 -3.21 12.99
N PRO A 165 12.36 -4.47 12.72
CA PRO A 165 12.20 -5.47 13.79
C PRO A 165 13.49 -5.91 14.48
N TYR A 166 14.66 -5.75 13.84
CA TYR A 166 15.96 -6.01 14.47
C TYR A 166 16.45 -4.83 15.32
N ILE A 167 16.00 -3.61 15.02
CA ILE A 167 16.37 -2.40 15.74
C ILE A 167 15.49 -2.26 16.99
N GLN A 168 14.17 -2.38 16.82
CA GLN A 168 13.14 -2.25 17.86
C GLN A 168 11.96 -3.19 17.55
N CYS A 169 11.59 -4.04 18.51
CA CYS A 169 10.44 -4.94 18.38
C CYS A 169 9.74 -5.15 19.73
N ASP A 170 8.51 -4.67 19.83
CA ASP A 170 7.68 -4.83 21.03
C ASP A 170 7.02 -6.20 21.10
N GLU A 171 6.72 -6.80 19.94
CA GLU A 171 5.94 -8.04 19.82
C GLU A 171 6.62 -9.26 20.46
N ILE A 172 7.95 -9.26 20.54
CA ILE A 172 8.73 -10.34 21.17
C ILE A 172 8.99 -10.09 22.66
N SER A 173 8.55 -8.95 23.19
CA SER A 173 8.76 -8.61 24.59
C SER A 173 7.84 -9.41 25.50
N LYS A 174 8.42 -10.06 26.50
CA LYS A 174 7.68 -10.68 27.60
C LYS A 174 7.39 -9.71 28.75
N THR A 175 7.97 -8.51 28.72
CA THR A 175 8.01 -7.57 29.85
C THR A 175 7.32 -6.24 29.56
N GLY A 176 6.74 -6.09 28.35
CA GLY A 176 6.14 -4.84 27.87
C GLY A 176 7.15 -3.77 27.44
N ARG A 177 8.46 -4.00 27.61
CA ARG A 177 9.52 -3.10 27.14
C ARG A 177 9.95 -3.43 25.71
N THR A 178 10.22 -2.42 24.90
CA THR A 178 10.77 -2.60 23.54
C THR A 178 12.06 -3.41 23.57
N VAL A 179 12.09 -4.52 22.85
CA VAL A 179 13.30 -5.33 22.69
C VAL A 179 14.12 -4.73 21.57
N ARG A 180 15.43 -4.66 21.77
CA ARG A 180 16.42 -4.20 20.78
C ARG A 180 17.37 -5.34 20.42
N PRO A 181 17.02 -6.23 19.48
CA PRO A 181 17.86 -7.36 19.11
C PRO A 181 19.27 -6.95 18.66
N VAL A 182 19.38 -5.84 17.94
CA VAL A 182 20.64 -5.32 17.40
C VAL A 182 20.71 -3.80 17.64
N LYS A 183 21.86 -3.32 18.11
CA LYS A 183 22.18 -1.89 18.08
C LYS A 183 22.72 -1.57 16.68
N PHE A 184 22.06 -0.68 15.97
CA PHE A 184 22.40 -0.33 14.59
C PHE A 184 22.76 1.15 14.54
N GLN A 185 23.99 1.47 14.16
CA GLN A 185 24.43 2.85 14.02
C GLN A 185 24.78 3.20 12.58
N VAL A 186 24.45 4.42 12.17
CA VAL A 186 24.81 4.97 10.85
C VAL A 186 25.36 6.36 11.10
N ASN A 187 26.63 6.55 10.74
CA ASN A 187 27.35 7.81 10.97
C ASN A 187 27.35 8.25 12.45
N GLY A 188 27.48 7.29 13.38
CA GLY A 188 27.52 7.54 14.83
C GLY A 188 26.17 7.62 15.52
N GLU A 189 25.08 7.82 14.77
CA GLU A 189 23.72 7.90 15.32
C GLU A 189 23.05 6.53 15.40
N ASP A 190 22.33 6.27 16.50
CA ASP A 190 21.58 5.03 16.69
C ASP A 190 20.25 5.09 15.92
N LEU A 191 20.01 4.12 15.04
CA LEU A 191 18.79 4.08 14.22
C LEU A 191 17.51 3.91 15.05
N ALA A 192 17.61 3.50 16.31
CA ALA A 192 16.47 3.48 17.23
C ALA A 192 16.01 4.89 17.66
N GLU A 193 16.87 5.90 17.52
CA GLU A 193 16.61 7.30 17.89
C GLU A 193 16.13 8.14 16.71
N ILE A 194 16.37 7.67 15.48
CA ILE A 194 15.89 8.31 14.26
C ILE A 194 14.36 8.23 14.23
N THR A 195 13.66 9.35 14.04
CA THR A 195 12.19 9.39 13.98
C THR A 195 11.64 8.91 12.64
N GLY A 196 12.29 9.30 11.54
CA GLY A 196 11.85 9.01 10.17
C GLY A 196 11.85 7.54 9.76
N GLY A 197 11.50 7.30 8.49
CA GLY A 197 11.25 5.97 7.91
C GLY A 197 9.76 5.74 7.66
N GLU A 198 9.40 5.34 6.45
CA GLU A 198 8.02 5.18 6.03
C GLU A 198 7.36 4.00 6.75
N VAL A 199 7.99 2.82 6.68
CA VAL A 199 7.47 1.60 7.29
C VAL A 199 7.52 1.71 8.82
N ALA A 200 8.58 2.30 9.37
CA ALA A 200 8.71 2.52 10.81
C ALA A 200 7.61 3.46 11.35
N THR A 201 7.43 4.63 10.73
CA THR A 201 6.44 5.63 11.18
C THR A 201 5.02 5.14 10.95
N THR A 202 4.75 4.45 9.83
CA THR A 202 3.42 3.89 9.55
C THR A 202 3.03 2.80 10.54
N ASN A 203 3.98 1.93 10.94
CA ASN A 203 3.74 0.93 11.98
C ASN A 203 3.38 1.59 13.33
N LEU A 204 4.13 2.62 13.73
CA LEU A 204 3.94 3.32 15.01
C LEU A 204 2.65 4.14 15.09
N ASN A 205 2.12 4.60 13.96
CA ASN A 205 0.93 5.45 13.91
C ASN A 205 -0.38 4.70 13.59
N SER A 206 -0.33 3.38 13.45
CA SER A 206 -1.53 2.56 13.30
C SER A 206 -2.46 2.71 14.52
N LYS A 207 -3.77 2.63 14.30
CA LYS A 207 -4.80 2.73 15.35
C LYS A 207 -5.64 1.46 15.41
N GLY A 208 -6.10 1.14 16.62
CA GLY A 208 -7.04 0.05 16.88
C GLY A 208 -6.40 -1.31 17.12
N ARG A 209 -7.27 -2.32 17.27
CA ARG A 209 -6.84 -3.71 17.50
C ARG A 209 -6.32 -4.30 16.19
N GLU A 210 -5.19 -5.00 16.26
CA GLU A 210 -4.61 -5.64 15.08
C GLU A 210 -5.42 -6.88 14.68
N PHE A 211 -5.66 -7.04 13.38
CA PHE A 211 -6.13 -8.31 12.82
C PHE A 211 -4.94 -9.06 12.23
N TRP A 212 -4.76 -10.34 12.55
CA TRP A 212 -3.65 -11.11 11.99
C TRP A 212 -3.95 -12.61 11.94
N PHE A 213 -3.33 -13.33 11.01
CA PHE A 213 -3.34 -14.79 11.00
C PHE A 213 -2.06 -15.29 10.34
N GLN A 214 -1.78 -16.57 10.51
CA GLN A 214 -0.65 -17.24 9.90
C GLN A 214 -1.11 -18.23 8.85
N ILE A 215 -0.29 -18.38 7.82
CA ILE A 215 -0.49 -19.28 6.71
C ILE A 215 0.70 -20.21 6.66
N ARG A 216 0.44 -21.52 6.67
CA ARG A 216 1.45 -22.55 6.43
C ARG A 216 1.21 -23.17 5.07
N PHE A 217 2.25 -23.14 4.24
CA PHE A 217 2.29 -23.72 2.91
C PHE A 217 3.10 -25.01 2.97
N VAL A 218 2.56 -26.09 2.40
CA VAL A 218 3.24 -27.39 2.32
C VAL A 218 3.17 -27.87 0.88
N GLN A 219 4.33 -28.12 0.29
CA GLN A 219 4.44 -28.77 -1.02
C GLN A 219 5.05 -30.16 -0.81
N SER A 220 4.36 -31.19 -1.31
CA SER A 220 4.80 -32.57 -1.21
C SER A 220 5.27 -33.06 -2.58
N GLU A 221 6.53 -33.46 -2.69
CA GLU A 221 7.08 -34.08 -3.91
C GLU A 221 7.57 -35.50 -3.61
N ILE A 222 7.25 -36.45 -4.50
CA ILE A 222 7.86 -37.79 -4.49
C ILE A 222 9.09 -37.73 -5.39
N LYS A 223 10.29 -37.78 -4.80
CA LYS A 223 11.55 -37.86 -5.54
C LYS A 223 12.28 -39.16 -5.19
N LYS A 224 12.55 -39.97 -6.21
CA LYS A 224 13.29 -41.26 -6.10
C LYS A 224 12.73 -42.20 -5.00
N GLY A 225 11.39 -42.30 -4.89
CA GLY A 225 10.74 -43.17 -3.91
C GLY A 225 10.71 -42.64 -2.46
N SER A 226 11.23 -41.44 -2.20
CA SER A 226 11.13 -40.75 -0.91
C SER A 226 10.21 -39.54 -1.02
N LEU A 227 9.30 -39.37 -0.05
CA LEU A 227 8.46 -38.18 0.07
C LEU A 227 9.27 -37.06 0.70
N THR A 228 9.57 -36.03 -0.09
CA THR A 228 10.18 -34.80 0.40
C THR A 228 9.12 -33.72 0.49
N SER A 229 8.80 -33.28 1.70
CA SER A 229 7.95 -32.09 1.92
C SER A 229 8.82 -30.84 2.05
N GLN A 230 8.40 -29.76 1.39
CA GLN A 230 8.91 -28.41 1.63
C GLN A 230 7.84 -27.59 2.31
N GLU A 231 8.26 -26.71 3.21
CA GLU A 231 7.35 -25.87 3.98
C GLU A 231 7.79 -24.41 3.94
N ALA A 232 6.80 -23.53 4.04
CA ALA A 232 7.00 -22.10 4.22
C ALA A 232 5.89 -21.52 5.10
N ASN A 233 6.22 -20.53 5.91
CA ASN A 233 5.26 -19.90 6.83
C ASN A 233 5.23 -18.40 6.59
N ALA A 234 4.02 -17.85 6.54
CA ALA A 234 3.74 -16.43 6.46
C ALA A 234 2.87 -16.00 7.65
N ARG A 235 3.07 -14.79 8.13
CA ARG A 235 2.09 -14.07 8.97
C ARG A 235 1.59 -12.88 8.18
N LEU A 236 0.27 -12.74 8.07
CA LEU A 236 -0.38 -11.54 7.57
C LEU A 236 -0.92 -10.77 8.78
N LYS A 237 -0.52 -9.51 8.91
CA LYS A 237 -0.93 -8.60 9.97
C LYS A 237 -1.48 -7.32 9.35
N PHE A 238 -2.65 -6.89 9.77
CA PHE A 238 -3.40 -5.80 9.15
C PHE A 238 -3.52 -4.64 10.13
N ALA A 239 -3.23 -3.44 9.62
CA ALA A 239 -3.32 -2.18 10.36
C ALA A 239 -4.26 -1.22 9.63
N TYR A 240 -5.18 -0.60 10.38
CA TYR A 240 -6.14 0.35 9.85
C TYR A 240 -5.65 1.79 10.02
N PHE A 241 -5.81 2.59 8.97
CA PHE A 241 -5.41 4.00 8.91
C PHE A 241 -6.64 4.88 8.75
N PRO A 242 -7.21 5.38 9.86
CA PRO A 242 -8.49 6.06 9.84
C PRO A 242 -8.42 7.42 9.15
N ILE A 243 -9.61 7.96 8.85
CA ILE A 243 -9.80 9.38 8.56
C ILE A 243 -9.85 10.15 9.88
N ILE A 244 -8.96 11.12 10.02
CA ILE A 244 -8.86 11.97 11.20
C ILE A 244 -9.01 13.44 10.83
N ARG A 245 -9.50 14.24 11.78
CA ARG A 245 -9.63 15.69 11.65
C ARG A 245 -8.27 16.34 11.86
N GLU A 246 -7.68 16.87 10.78
CA GLU A 246 -6.39 17.56 10.86
C GLU A 246 -6.54 18.95 11.50
N LYS A 247 -7.57 19.71 11.06
CA LYS A 247 -7.93 21.06 11.53
C LYS A 247 -9.45 21.25 11.42
N GLN A 248 -10.01 22.30 12.02
CA GLN A 248 -11.46 22.58 12.02
C GLN A 248 -12.09 22.38 10.62
N SER A 249 -12.97 21.36 10.51
CA SER A 249 -13.70 20.97 9.28
C SER A 249 -12.89 20.37 8.12
N ILE A 250 -11.61 20.00 8.33
CA ILE A 250 -10.76 19.32 7.32
C ILE A 250 -10.44 17.90 7.80
N TYR A 251 -10.94 16.91 7.05
CA TYR A 251 -10.72 15.48 7.30
C TYR A 251 -9.78 14.88 6.27
N LYS A 252 -8.85 14.06 6.76
CA LYS A 252 -7.78 13.48 5.95
C LYS A 252 -7.44 12.08 6.42
N GLU A 253 -7.08 11.21 5.49
CA GLU A 253 -6.56 9.90 5.81
C GLU A 253 -5.25 10.06 6.59
N SER A 254 -5.15 9.39 7.73
CA SER A 254 -3.96 9.41 8.59
C SER A 254 -2.67 9.07 7.84
N ILE A 255 -2.74 8.19 6.84
CA ILE A 255 -1.57 7.88 5.99
C ILE A 255 -1.07 9.11 5.21
N ASN A 256 -1.94 9.97 4.71
CA ASN A 256 -1.51 11.20 4.04
C ASN A 256 -0.82 12.15 5.03
N ILE A 257 -1.27 12.21 6.27
CA ILE A 257 -0.64 13.01 7.33
C ILE A 257 0.76 12.47 7.65
N ILE A 258 0.91 11.14 7.73
CA ILE A 258 2.20 10.48 7.93
C ILE A 258 3.16 10.80 6.77
N LEU A 259 2.70 10.62 5.53
CA LEU A 259 3.49 10.90 4.32
C LEU A 259 3.93 12.38 4.24
N GLU A 260 3.05 13.33 4.61
CA GLU A 260 3.42 14.74 4.65
C GLU A 260 4.41 15.09 5.76
N SER A 261 4.31 14.45 6.93
CA SER A 261 5.31 14.61 8.00
C SER A 261 6.68 14.12 7.55
N LEU A 262 6.72 12.93 6.95
CA LEU A 262 7.95 12.34 6.40
C LEU A 262 8.57 13.23 5.33
N GLY A 263 7.76 13.83 4.46
CA GLY A 263 8.21 14.78 3.44
C GLY A 263 8.83 16.05 4.05
N LYS A 264 8.23 16.63 5.10
CA LYS A 264 8.77 17.79 5.82
C LYS A 264 10.10 17.47 6.53
N GLU A 265 10.25 16.25 7.00
CA GLU A 265 11.48 15.75 7.64
C GLU A 265 12.60 15.42 6.63
N GLY A 266 12.38 15.62 5.32
CA GLY A 266 13.39 15.39 4.29
C GLY A 266 13.43 13.95 3.76
N SER A 267 12.44 13.11 4.09
CA SER A 267 12.27 11.81 3.43
C SER A 267 11.72 12.03 2.02
N LYS A 268 12.24 11.25 1.06
CA LYS A 268 11.75 11.31 -0.33
C LYS A 268 10.38 10.62 -0.41
N VAL A 269 9.32 11.40 -0.38
CA VAL A 269 7.93 10.91 -0.51
C VAL A 269 7.44 11.16 -1.93
N SER A 270 7.27 10.08 -2.69
CA SER A 270 6.68 10.12 -4.04
C SER A 270 5.25 9.55 -4.10
N GLU A 271 4.74 9.07 -2.97
CA GLU A 271 3.48 8.35 -2.89
C GLU A 271 2.37 9.22 -2.29
N SER A 272 1.13 8.86 -2.62
CA SER A 272 -0.12 9.45 -2.13
C SER A 272 -1.04 8.35 -1.63
N PHE A 273 -2.13 8.67 -0.93
CA PHE A 273 -3.13 7.65 -0.56
C PHE A 273 -3.54 6.76 -1.73
N GLU A 274 -3.69 7.28 -2.95
CA GLU A 274 -4.13 6.48 -4.10
C GLU A 274 -3.03 5.59 -4.69
N THR A 275 -1.75 5.91 -4.45
CA THR A 275 -0.60 5.21 -5.08
C THR A 275 0.23 4.41 -4.09
N PHE A 276 0.01 4.60 -2.79
CA PHE A 276 0.76 3.95 -1.72
C PHE A 276 0.43 2.45 -1.66
N SER A 277 1.46 1.61 -1.60
CA SER A 277 1.31 0.16 -1.52
C SER A 277 0.52 -0.26 -0.27
N ARG A 278 -0.48 -1.13 -0.41
CA ARG A 278 -1.19 -1.70 0.74
C ARG A 278 -0.49 -2.92 1.31
N LEU A 279 0.74 -3.15 0.89
CA LEU A 279 1.53 -4.31 1.25
C LEU A 279 2.96 -3.91 1.64
N SER A 280 3.42 -4.42 2.77
CA SER A 280 4.81 -4.36 3.20
C SER A 280 5.31 -5.76 3.51
N VAL A 281 6.30 -6.24 2.76
CA VAL A 281 6.77 -7.63 2.86
C VAL A 281 8.14 -7.69 3.51
N ARG A 282 8.27 -8.52 4.55
CA ARG A 282 9.51 -8.82 5.22
C ARG A 282 9.82 -10.30 5.07
N ARG A 283 11.10 -10.61 4.87
CA ARG A 283 11.61 -11.98 4.95
C ARG A 283 12.65 -12.06 6.05
N LEU A 284 12.44 -12.97 6.99
CA LEU A 284 13.26 -13.15 8.18
C LEU A 284 13.45 -11.85 8.96
N GLY A 285 12.38 -11.04 9.08
CA GLY A 285 12.38 -9.74 9.73
C GLY A 285 13.02 -8.58 8.93
N ARG A 286 13.56 -8.82 7.72
CA ARG A 286 14.14 -7.78 6.85
C ARG A 286 13.17 -7.39 5.74
N LEU A 287 12.93 -6.10 5.54
CA LEU A 287 12.07 -5.58 4.46
C LEU A 287 12.61 -5.97 3.08
N LEU A 288 11.69 -6.29 2.16
CA LEU A 288 11.92 -6.42 0.73
C LEU A 288 11.33 -5.16 0.05
N PRO A 289 12.16 -4.16 -0.28
CA PRO A 289 11.69 -2.83 -0.70
C PRO A 289 11.06 -2.76 -2.09
N GLU A 290 11.22 -3.78 -2.93
CA GLU A 290 10.82 -3.76 -4.35
C GLU A 290 9.73 -4.79 -4.66
N VAL A 291 8.99 -5.27 -3.65
CA VAL A 291 7.86 -6.18 -3.91
C VAL A 291 6.75 -5.42 -4.63
N PRO A 292 6.41 -5.75 -5.88
CA PRO A 292 5.59 -4.90 -6.74
C PRO A 292 4.07 -5.08 -6.52
N TRP A 293 3.66 -5.69 -5.40
CA TRP A 293 2.27 -6.08 -5.18
C TRP A 293 1.52 -4.93 -4.52
N ALA A 294 0.44 -4.47 -5.16
CA ALA A 294 -0.38 -3.40 -4.61
C ALA A 294 -1.18 -3.85 -3.37
N SER A 295 -1.62 -5.11 -3.36
CA SER A 295 -2.48 -5.74 -2.36
C SER A 295 -2.38 -7.26 -2.46
N ILE A 296 -2.96 -7.99 -1.50
CA ILE A 296 -3.25 -9.42 -1.63
C ILE A 296 -4.71 -9.56 -2.07
N PRO A 297 -5.08 -10.46 -3.02
CA PRO A 297 -6.46 -10.61 -3.51
C PRO A 297 -7.51 -10.78 -2.41
N PHE A 298 -7.17 -11.47 -1.32
CA PHE A 298 -7.97 -11.56 -0.09
C PHE A 298 -8.49 -10.19 0.43
N MET A 299 -7.74 -9.11 0.22
CA MET A 299 -8.13 -7.76 0.66
C MET A 299 -9.09 -7.06 -0.31
N GLU A 300 -9.24 -7.59 -1.54
CA GLU A 300 -10.00 -6.96 -2.62
C GLU A 300 -11.42 -7.53 -2.72
N SER A 301 -12.32 -7.10 -1.84
CA SER A 301 -13.75 -7.39 -1.96
C SER A 301 -14.35 -6.75 -3.23
N GLY A 302 -15.08 -7.53 -4.03
CA GLY A 302 -15.35 -7.29 -5.45
C GLY A 302 -16.37 -6.22 -5.88
N ALA A 303 -16.06 -5.62 -7.04
CA ALA A 303 -16.89 -5.02 -8.11
C ALA A 303 -18.01 -4.00 -7.86
N ARG A 304 -18.45 -3.67 -6.64
CA ARG A 304 -19.43 -2.56 -6.44
C ARG A 304 -19.07 -1.72 -5.22
N ALA A 305 -19.32 -0.41 -5.36
CA ALA A 305 -18.93 0.66 -4.45
C ALA A 305 -19.59 0.55 -3.06
N THR A 306 -19.18 -0.44 -2.26
CA THR A 306 -19.58 -0.60 -0.87
C THR A 306 -18.60 0.16 0.03
N THR A 307 -19.07 0.70 1.16
CA THR A 307 -18.25 1.32 2.22
C THR A 307 -17.06 0.44 2.59
N LEU A 308 -17.26 -0.88 2.64
CA LEU A 308 -16.21 -1.87 2.87
C LEU A 308 -15.04 -1.74 1.88
N GLN A 309 -15.29 -1.58 0.58
CA GLN A 309 -14.22 -1.44 -0.41
C GLN A 309 -13.37 -0.18 -0.16
N LYS A 310 -14.00 0.94 0.22
CA LYS A 310 -13.29 2.18 0.60
C LYS A 310 -12.48 1.96 1.88
N CYS A 311 -13.05 1.27 2.86
CA CYS A 311 -12.39 0.98 4.13
C CYS A 311 -11.20 0.01 3.96
N CYS A 312 -11.29 -0.99 3.08
CA CYS A 312 -10.18 -1.87 2.75
C CYS A 312 -8.99 -1.12 2.14
N ARG A 313 -9.23 0.00 1.43
CA ARG A 313 -8.14 0.88 0.95
C ARG A 313 -7.42 1.62 2.07
N ARG A 314 -7.95 1.63 3.29
CA ARG A 314 -7.31 2.22 4.48
C ARG A 314 -6.54 1.18 5.29
N VAL A 315 -6.45 -0.06 4.80
CA VAL A 315 -5.72 -1.14 5.46
C VAL A 315 -4.37 -1.34 4.80
N ILE A 316 -3.31 -1.44 5.61
CA ILE A 316 -2.00 -1.94 5.17
C ILE A 316 -1.79 -3.33 5.74
N CYS A 317 -1.36 -4.26 4.88
CA CYS A 317 -0.98 -5.61 5.25
C CYS A 317 0.55 -5.71 5.38
N PHE A 318 1.01 -6.06 6.57
CA PHE A 318 2.38 -6.45 6.86
C PHE A 318 2.50 -7.97 6.74
N VAL A 319 3.37 -8.41 5.84
CA VAL A 319 3.62 -9.83 5.58
C VAL A 319 4.99 -10.19 6.12
N ASP A 320 5.04 -11.01 7.16
CA ASP A 320 6.30 -11.58 7.66
C ASP A 320 6.48 -13.00 7.13
N LEU A 321 7.61 -13.26 6.48
CA LEU A 321 7.93 -14.52 5.83
C LEU A 321 9.14 -15.18 6.49
N ASP A 322 9.10 -16.50 6.63
CA ASP A 322 10.25 -17.28 7.06
C ASP A 322 11.22 -17.60 5.91
N ALA A 323 12.18 -18.52 6.13
CA ALA A 323 13.15 -18.88 5.11
C ALA A 323 12.59 -19.76 3.98
N GLY A 324 11.38 -20.30 4.10
CA GLY A 324 10.75 -21.15 3.09
C GLY A 324 10.54 -20.39 1.78
N PHE A 325 10.18 -19.10 1.90
CA PHE A 325 10.12 -18.16 0.79
C PHE A 325 11.52 -17.83 0.26
N SER A 326 11.67 -17.83 -1.06
CA SER A 326 12.94 -17.51 -1.71
C SER A 326 12.92 -16.06 -2.22
N PRO A 327 13.90 -15.21 -1.87
CA PRO A 327 14.03 -13.88 -2.44
C PRO A 327 14.70 -13.92 -3.81
N THR A 328 14.68 -12.81 -4.53
CA THR A 328 15.55 -12.60 -5.70
C THR A 328 17.03 -12.55 -5.29
N PRO A 329 17.97 -12.77 -6.23
CA PRO A 329 19.40 -12.52 -6.07
C PRO A 329 19.80 -11.26 -5.28
N SER A 330 19.17 -10.13 -5.59
CA SER A 330 19.39 -8.82 -4.95
C SER A 330 18.78 -8.72 -3.55
N LYS A 331 17.87 -9.64 -3.20
CA LYS A 331 17.08 -9.65 -1.96
C LYS A 331 16.30 -8.34 -1.77
N THR A 332 15.80 -7.81 -2.88
CA THR A 332 14.90 -6.65 -2.90
C THR A 332 13.45 -7.07 -3.13
N ASP A 333 13.22 -8.27 -3.67
CA ASP A 333 11.91 -8.83 -4.02
C ASP A 333 11.87 -10.35 -3.73
N LEU A 334 10.72 -10.98 -3.87
CA LEU A 334 10.51 -12.42 -3.84
C LEU A 334 10.77 -13.05 -5.22
N ALA A 335 11.20 -14.31 -5.23
CA ALA A 335 11.38 -15.05 -6.47
C ALA A 335 10.02 -15.37 -7.10
N ASN A 336 9.71 -14.73 -8.23
CA ASN A 336 8.41 -14.82 -8.90
C ASN A 336 7.99 -16.23 -9.37
N GLN A 337 8.96 -17.13 -9.57
CA GLN A 337 8.70 -18.51 -10.01
C GLN A 337 8.64 -19.49 -8.82
N ASN A 338 8.78 -19.01 -7.58
CA ASN A 338 8.70 -19.89 -6.42
C ASN A 338 7.24 -20.26 -6.13
N PRO A 339 6.92 -21.55 -5.93
CA PRO A 339 5.54 -22.01 -5.71
C PRO A 339 4.88 -21.31 -4.51
N PHE A 340 5.58 -21.17 -3.38
CA PHE A 340 5.03 -20.50 -2.20
C PHE A 340 4.80 -19.00 -2.43
N THR A 341 5.69 -18.33 -3.17
CA THR A 341 5.49 -16.92 -3.58
C THR A 341 4.22 -16.77 -4.41
N LEU A 342 3.99 -17.67 -5.38
CA LEU A 342 2.79 -17.65 -6.24
C LEU A 342 1.52 -17.89 -5.42
N ALA A 343 1.49 -18.92 -4.58
CA ALA A 343 0.35 -19.22 -3.71
C ALA A 343 0.03 -18.08 -2.74
N LEU A 344 1.03 -17.42 -2.17
CA LEU A 344 0.82 -16.26 -1.31
C LEU A 344 0.28 -15.06 -2.11
N LYS A 345 0.84 -14.79 -3.29
CA LYS A 345 0.40 -13.71 -4.17
C LYS A 345 -1.05 -13.90 -4.64
N ASN A 346 -1.44 -15.14 -4.87
CA ASN A 346 -2.78 -15.53 -5.32
C ASN A 346 -3.75 -15.81 -4.15
N PHE A 347 -3.32 -15.63 -2.90
CA PHE A 347 -4.15 -15.92 -1.73
C PHE A 347 -5.44 -15.09 -1.73
N GLY A 348 -6.58 -15.77 -1.73
CA GLY A 348 -7.92 -15.17 -1.84
C GLY A 348 -8.37 -14.84 -3.27
N SER A 349 -7.61 -15.21 -4.29
CA SER A 349 -8.05 -15.03 -5.68
C SER A 349 -9.19 -15.99 -6.05
N LYS A 350 -10.17 -15.47 -6.80
CA LYS A 350 -11.25 -16.28 -7.39
C LYS A 350 -10.80 -17.01 -8.66
N SER A 351 -9.67 -16.62 -9.25
CA SER A 351 -9.11 -17.31 -10.40
C SER A 351 -8.35 -18.56 -9.97
N LYS A 352 -8.69 -19.70 -10.56
CA LYS A 352 -7.95 -20.96 -10.41
C LYS A 352 -6.68 -20.92 -11.28
N GLU A 353 -5.71 -20.06 -10.95
CA GLU A 353 -4.35 -20.36 -11.38
C GLU A 353 -3.87 -21.63 -10.67
N LYS A 354 -2.96 -22.37 -11.32
CA LYS A 354 -2.57 -23.74 -10.94
C LYS A 354 -1.79 -23.79 -9.61
N ASP A 355 -2.46 -23.60 -8.47
CA ASP A 355 -1.90 -23.84 -7.14
C ASP A 355 -2.11 -25.30 -6.67
N ASN A 356 -2.37 -26.23 -7.60
CA ASN A 356 -2.84 -27.60 -7.29
C ASN A 356 -1.87 -28.44 -6.43
N ASP A 357 -0.59 -28.04 -6.32
CA ASP A 357 0.43 -28.85 -5.64
C ASP A 357 0.81 -28.30 -4.25
N ILE A 358 0.18 -27.21 -3.79
CA ILE A 358 0.49 -26.57 -2.51
C ILE A 358 -0.71 -26.66 -1.57
N ASN A 359 -0.53 -27.34 -0.45
CA ASN A 359 -1.51 -27.36 0.63
C ASN A 359 -1.34 -26.10 1.50
N ILE A 360 -2.42 -25.33 1.65
CA ILE A 360 -2.47 -24.10 2.43
C ILE A 360 -3.31 -24.35 3.68
N SER A 361 -2.75 -24.05 4.85
CA SER A 361 -3.46 -24.14 6.13
C SER A 361 -3.37 -22.84 6.91
N LEU A 362 -4.51 -22.39 7.43
CA LEU A 362 -4.63 -21.14 8.17
C LEU A 362 -4.66 -21.42 9.67
N HIS A 363 -3.99 -20.58 10.44
CA HIS A 363 -3.99 -20.71 11.89
C HIS A 363 -3.82 -19.37 12.61
N ARG A 364 -4.32 -19.31 13.85
CA ARG A 364 -4.11 -18.20 14.79
C ARG A 364 -3.93 -18.79 16.18
N VAL A 365 -2.82 -18.47 16.84
CA VAL A 365 -2.50 -18.94 18.22
C VAL A 365 -2.62 -20.46 18.37
N GLY A 366 -2.22 -21.22 17.34
CA GLY A 366 -2.28 -22.69 17.32
C GLY A 366 -3.65 -23.28 16.97
N THR A 367 -4.69 -22.48 16.81
CA THR A 367 -6.02 -22.92 16.34
C THR A 367 -6.10 -22.85 14.83
N ALA A 368 -6.58 -23.92 14.19
CA ALA A 368 -6.82 -23.95 12.75
C ALA A 368 -8.02 -23.04 12.39
N LEU A 369 -7.90 -22.31 11.28
CA LEU A 369 -8.93 -21.41 10.79
C LEU A 369 -9.50 -21.90 9.45
N VAL A 370 -10.76 -21.62 9.22
CA VAL A 370 -11.47 -21.86 7.96
C VAL A 370 -11.44 -20.58 7.14
N PHE A 371 -11.12 -20.68 5.85
CA PHE A 371 -10.88 -19.51 4.98
C PHE A 371 -12.09 -18.57 4.93
N GLU A 372 -13.30 -19.10 4.78
CA GLU A 372 -14.54 -18.31 4.74
C GLU A 372 -14.80 -17.56 6.05
N GLN A 373 -14.32 -18.10 7.18
CA GLN A 373 -14.40 -17.40 8.47
C GLN A 373 -13.39 -16.25 8.52
N VAL A 374 -12.18 -16.45 8.00
CA VAL A 374 -11.15 -15.40 7.95
C VAL A 374 -11.59 -14.24 7.06
N GLU A 375 -12.23 -14.51 5.91
CA GLU A 375 -12.83 -13.48 5.06
C GLU A 375 -13.88 -12.67 5.83
N ARG A 376 -14.88 -13.33 6.43
CA ARG A 376 -15.91 -12.64 7.21
C ARG A 376 -15.35 -11.85 8.40
N ASP A 377 -14.40 -12.43 9.13
CA ASP A 377 -13.80 -11.77 10.29
C ASP A 377 -12.99 -10.53 9.87
N TYR A 378 -12.33 -10.58 8.71
CA TYR A 378 -11.63 -9.45 8.15
C TYR A 378 -12.60 -8.34 7.75
N GLU A 379 -13.68 -8.65 7.02
CA GLU A 379 -14.69 -7.67 6.63
C GLU A 379 -15.34 -7.01 7.85
N ASN A 380 -15.72 -7.81 8.85
CA ASN A 380 -16.25 -7.33 10.12
C ASN A 380 -15.25 -6.45 10.87
N TRP A 381 -13.97 -6.86 10.93
CA TRP A 381 -12.92 -6.08 11.56
C TRP A 381 -12.73 -4.73 10.87
N VAL A 382 -12.68 -4.68 9.54
CA VAL A 382 -12.55 -3.43 8.77
C VAL A 382 -13.73 -2.49 9.07
N MET A 383 -14.95 -3.02 9.08
CA MET A 383 -16.14 -2.21 9.39
C MET A 383 -16.16 -1.72 10.83
N GLU A 384 -15.71 -2.53 11.79
CA GLU A 384 -15.57 -2.10 13.18
C GLU A 384 -14.53 -0.99 13.32
N MET A 385 -13.37 -1.13 12.65
CA MET A 385 -12.32 -0.10 12.68
C MET A 385 -12.84 1.22 12.08
N HIS A 386 -13.55 1.15 10.95
CA HIS A 386 -14.20 2.30 10.33
C HIS A 386 -15.15 3.00 11.30
N LYS A 387 -16.10 2.26 11.89
CA LYS A 387 -17.10 2.81 12.82
C LYS A 387 -16.48 3.42 14.09
N THR A 388 -15.36 2.85 14.55
CA THR A 388 -14.75 3.22 15.83
C THR A 388 -13.78 4.39 15.70
N TYR A 389 -13.02 4.47 14.59
CA TYR A 389 -11.86 5.35 14.48
C TYR A 389 -11.98 6.43 13.41
N ASP A 390 -12.87 6.30 12.42
CA ASP A 390 -13.06 7.38 11.45
C ASP A 390 -13.87 8.52 12.08
N GLU A 391 -13.32 9.73 12.02
CA GLU A 391 -13.96 10.96 12.51
C GLU A 391 -14.83 11.63 11.44
N GLU A 392 -14.97 11.01 10.27
CA GLU A 392 -15.62 11.61 9.12
C GLU A 392 -17.15 11.47 9.20
N ASP A 393 -17.80 12.46 9.79
CA ASP A 393 -19.26 12.52 9.77
C ASP A 393 -19.75 13.10 8.43
N ALA A 394 -20.47 12.32 7.63
CA ALA A 394 -21.43 12.90 6.69
C ALA A 394 -22.65 13.30 7.52
N LEU A 395 -22.70 14.55 7.98
CA LEU A 395 -23.87 15.09 8.66
C LEU A 395 -24.72 15.83 7.65
N GLY A 396 -25.99 15.46 7.59
CA GLY A 396 -27.00 16.40 7.13
C GLY A 396 -26.99 17.62 8.04
N GLU A 397 -27.04 18.81 7.44
CA GLU A 397 -27.19 20.05 8.23
C GLU A 397 -28.68 20.30 8.58
N ASP A 398 -29.58 19.58 7.92
CA ASP A 398 -31.04 19.63 8.10
C ASP A 398 -31.61 18.36 8.74
N ASP A 399 -32.82 18.47 9.27
CA ASP A 399 -33.57 17.33 9.80
C ASP A 399 -33.82 16.31 8.69
N ALA A 400 -33.40 15.07 8.94
CA ALA A 400 -33.54 13.97 7.98
C ALA A 400 -35.01 13.58 7.79
N VAL A 401 -35.40 13.31 6.55
CA VAL A 401 -36.61 12.51 6.29
C VAL A 401 -36.21 11.05 6.21
N ILE A 402 -36.68 10.24 7.16
CA ILE A 402 -36.37 8.80 7.22
C ILE A 402 -37.29 8.02 6.29
N ILE A 403 -36.70 7.11 5.52
CA ILE A 403 -37.40 6.17 4.65
C ILE A 403 -37.01 4.76 5.05
N PHE A 404 -37.98 3.97 5.48
CA PHE A 404 -37.77 2.61 5.98
C PHE A 404 -38.64 1.55 5.28
N ASP A 405 -39.70 1.98 4.59
CA ASP A 405 -40.60 1.10 3.86
C ASP A 405 -40.59 1.56 2.38
N SER A 406 -40.37 0.65 1.43
CA SER A 406 -40.25 0.90 -0.04
C SER A 406 -38.90 1.37 -0.62
N LEU A 407 -37.75 1.02 -0.02
CA LEU A 407 -36.43 1.31 -0.61
C LEU A 407 -36.13 0.41 -1.81
N ASP A 408 -35.89 1.02 -2.98
CA ASP A 408 -35.24 0.34 -4.11
C ASP A 408 -33.72 0.42 -3.96
N ASN A 409 -33.16 -0.47 -3.12
CA ASN A 409 -31.73 -0.51 -2.81
C ASN A 409 -30.85 -0.59 -4.07
N LYS A 410 -31.36 -1.25 -5.12
CA LYS A 410 -30.66 -1.41 -6.39
C LYS A 410 -30.62 -0.10 -7.19
N ALA A 411 -31.73 0.60 -7.30
CA ALA A 411 -31.78 1.89 -8.01
C ALA A 411 -31.02 2.99 -7.26
N LEU A 412 -31.12 3.01 -5.93
CA LEU A 412 -30.40 3.94 -5.07
C LEU A 412 -28.90 3.63 -4.97
N CYS A 413 -28.47 2.45 -5.42
CA CYS A 413 -27.09 1.96 -5.32
C CYS A 413 -26.57 1.95 -3.87
N ILE A 414 -27.42 1.55 -2.93
CA ILE A 414 -27.12 1.40 -1.49
C ILE A 414 -27.00 -0.07 -1.11
N SER A 415 -26.56 -0.35 0.12
CA SER A 415 -26.40 -1.72 0.63
C SER A 415 -27.69 -2.54 0.47
N PRO A 416 -27.62 -3.82 -0.01
CA PRO A 416 -28.79 -4.68 -0.13
C PRO A 416 -29.54 -4.89 1.18
N ASP A 417 -28.82 -4.91 2.30
CA ASP A 417 -29.37 -5.14 3.65
C ASP A 417 -29.77 -3.83 4.35
N CYS A 418 -29.68 -2.68 3.65
CA CYS A 418 -30.08 -1.40 4.19
C CYS A 418 -31.59 -1.37 4.44
N LYS A 419 -31.96 -1.15 5.72
CA LYS A 419 -33.37 -1.11 6.16
C LYS A 419 -33.93 0.30 6.18
N ALA A 420 -33.08 1.32 6.28
CA ALA A 420 -33.51 2.70 6.35
C ALA A 420 -32.48 3.64 5.72
N VAL A 421 -32.98 4.73 5.13
CA VAL A 421 -32.16 5.81 4.58
C VAL A 421 -32.67 7.14 5.11
N ARG A 422 -31.74 8.00 5.47
CA ARG A 422 -31.96 9.40 5.81
C ARG A 422 -31.80 10.27 4.58
N VAL A 423 -32.84 11.00 4.22
CA VAL A 423 -32.85 11.92 3.08
C VAL A 423 -32.66 13.34 3.60
N HIS A 424 -31.67 14.03 3.04
CA HIS A 424 -31.29 15.39 3.39
C HIS A 424 -31.36 16.33 2.18
N ASN A 425 -31.73 17.58 2.41
CA ASN A 425 -31.61 18.64 1.41
C ASN A 425 -30.26 19.34 1.48
N VAL A 426 -29.60 19.30 2.65
CA VAL A 426 -28.33 19.99 2.88
C VAL A 426 -27.34 19.05 3.55
N MET A 427 -26.13 18.99 3.00
CA MET A 427 -25.05 18.17 3.53
C MET A 427 -23.76 18.94 3.64
N LYS A 428 -23.07 18.80 4.77
CA LYS A 428 -21.72 19.33 4.95
C LYS A 428 -20.68 18.28 4.57
N ARG A 429 -19.80 18.60 3.62
CA ARG A 429 -18.71 17.70 3.22
C ARG A 429 -17.48 18.49 2.78
N LYS A 430 -16.29 18.08 3.25
CA LYS A 430 -14.99 18.76 3.02
C LYS A 430 -15.04 20.27 3.33
N GLY A 431 -15.70 20.63 4.43
CA GLY A 431 -15.81 22.03 4.88
C GLY A 431 -16.73 22.92 4.03
N LYS A 432 -17.44 22.37 3.04
CA LYS A 432 -18.42 23.09 2.21
C LYS A 432 -19.84 22.55 2.47
N SER A 433 -20.82 23.44 2.45
CA SER A 433 -22.25 23.08 2.49
C SER A 433 -22.74 22.89 1.06
N TRP A 434 -23.34 21.73 0.80
CA TRP A 434 -23.92 21.33 -0.48
C TRP A 434 -25.43 21.24 -0.31
N GLN A 435 -26.18 21.78 -1.27
CA GLN A 435 -27.61 22.01 -1.14
C GLN A 435 -28.38 21.52 -2.37
N ARG A 436 -29.60 21.07 -2.14
CA ARG A 436 -30.59 20.85 -3.18
C ARG A 436 -30.73 22.07 -4.10
N GLY A 437 -30.88 21.82 -5.39
CA GLY A 437 -30.98 22.85 -6.44
C GLY A 437 -29.63 23.37 -6.94
N GLN A 438 -28.52 23.06 -6.28
CA GLN A 438 -27.20 23.45 -6.76
C GLN A 438 -26.84 22.72 -8.05
N LYS A 439 -26.23 23.48 -8.97
CA LYS A 439 -25.76 23.02 -10.26
C LYS A 439 -24.33 22.54 -10.14
N ILE A 440 -24.07 21.32 -10.60
CA ILE A 440 -22.77 20.67 -10.47
C ILE A 440 -22.28 20.10 -11.79
N ARG A 441 -20.95 20.00 -11.89
CA ARG A 441 -20.22 19.27 -12.92
C ARG A 441 -19.45 18.13 -12.28
N ILE A 442 -19.75 16.91 -12.70
CA ILE A 442 -19.03 15.70 -12.31
C ILE A 442 -18.06 15.36 -13.44
N LEU A 443 -16.77 15.34 -13.15
CA LEU A 443 -15.72 15.14 -14.15
C LEU A 443 -15.69 13.70 -14.68
N LYS A 444 -15.30 13.53 -15.95
CA LYS A 444 -15.05 12.21 -16.54
C LYS A 444 -14.06 11.41 -15.68
N GLY A 445 -14.35 10.13 -15.46
CA GLY A 445 -13.59 9.24 -14.60
C GLY A 445 -13.81 9.48 -13.10
N ALA A 446 -14.87 10.18 -12.68
CA ALA A 446 -15.17 10.37 -11.26
C ALA A 446 -15.68 9.11 -10.57
N CYS A 447 -16.57 8.37 -11.21
CA CYS A 447 -17.15 7.14 -10.67
C CYS A 447 -17.65 6.22 -11.79
N GLY A 448 -18.06 5.00 -11.42
CA GLY A 448 -18.73 4.07 -12.34
C GLY A 448 -19.97 4.74 -12.97
N GLY A 449 -20.06 4.68 -14.31
CA GLY A 449 -21.11 5.35 -15.08
C GLY A 449 -20.73 6.73 -15.64
N VAL A 450 -19.61 7.33 -15.20
CA VAL A 450 -19.12 8.63 -15.68
C VAL A 450 -17.78 8.44 -16.40
N HIS A 451 -17.76 7.73 -17.52
CA HIS A 451 -16.51 7.35 -18.20
C HIS A 451 -16.18 8.17 -19.45
N LYS A 452 -17.21 8.53 -20.23
CA LYS A 452 -17.00 9.12 -21.56
C LYS A 452 -16.90 10.64 -21.52
N ASN A 453 -17.82 11.29 -20.81
CA ASN A 453 -17.97 12.73 -20.75
C ASN A 453 -18.27 13.17 -19.32
N ASP A 454 -18.01 14.44 -19.04
CA ASP A 454 -18.47 15.08 -17.81
C ASP A 454 -20.01 15.08 -17.76
N VAL A 455 -20.54 14.91 -16.56
CA VAL A 455 -21.97 14.96 -16.28
C VAL A 455 -22.31 16.32 -15.68
N TYR A 456 -23.32 16.98 -16.25
CA TYR A 456 -23.87 18.24 -15.76
C TYR A 456 -25.23 17.92 -15.15
N ALA A 457 -25.41 18.26 -13.87
CA ALA A 457 -26.59 17.86 -13.12
C ALA A 457 -26.94 18.87 -12.03
N THR A 458 -28.18 18.82 -11.59
CA THR A 458 -28.68 19.54 -10.41
C THR A 458 -28.84 18.55 -9.27
N ILE A 459 -28.44 18.94 -8.06
CA ILE A 459 -28.62 18.10 -6.86
C ILE A 459 -30.10 18.10 -6.48
N ASP A 460 -30.72 16.92 -6.37
CA ASP A 460 -32.07 16.77 -5.84
C ASP A 460 -32.03 16.51 -4.34
N TYR A 461 -31.28 15.50 -3.88
CA TYR A 461 -31.20 15.12 -2.46
C TYR A 461 -29.86 14.46 -2.12
N PHE A 462 -29.56 14.38 -0.83
CA PHE A 462 -28.50 13.53 -0.27
C PHE A 462 -29.11 12.37 0.49
N LEU A 463 -28.48 11.21 0.41
CA LEU A 463 -28.88 10.01 1.13
C LEU A 463 -27.76 9.58 2.07
N ILE A 464 -28.12 9.18 3.28
CA ILE A 464 -27.21 8.55 4.24
C ILE A 464 -27.87 7.25 4.69
N GLU A 465 -27.16 6.12 4.55
CA GLU A 465 -27.65 4.83 5.03
C GLU A 465 -27.75 4.79 6.57
N GLY A 466 -28.76 4.08 7.07
CA GLY A 466 -29.00 3.83 8.49
C GLY A 466 -29.92 4.84 9.17
N PHE A 467 -30.33 4.52 10.40
CA PHE A 467 -31.12 5.41 11.27
C PHE A 467 -30.25 6.51 11.93
N ASP A 468 -30.89 7.47 12.60
CA ASP A 468 -30.21 8.58 13.29
C ASP A 468 -29.34 8.14 14.46
N ASP A 469 -29.69 7.03 15.12
CA ASP A 469 -28.96 6.41 16.22
C ASP A 469 -27.87 5.42 15.76
N GLU A 470 -27.76 5.17 14.45
CA GLU A 470 -26.73 4.32 13.85
C GLU A 470 -25.55 5.16 13.34
N ALA A 471 -24.32 4.73 13.66
CA ALA A 471 -23.11 5.29 13.06
C ALA A 471 -23.23 5.20 11.53
N GLY A 472 -23.27 6.36 10.87
CA GLY A 472 -23.76 6.53 9.49
C GLY A 472 -23.11 5.61 8.45
N GLY A 473 -23.93 5.07 7.55
CA GLY A 473 -23.48 4.23 6.43
C GLY A 473 -23.05 5.02 5.19
N ASP A 474 -23.03 4.39 4.00
CA ASP A 474 -22.57 5.08 2.77
C ASP A 474 -23.48 6.27 2.47
N ALA A 475 -22.87 7.41 2.11
CA ALA A 475 -23.61 8.59 1.69
C ALA A 475 -23.60 8.74 0.16
N ARG A 476 -24.71 9.22 -0.40
CA ARG A 476 -24.93 9.36 -1.83
C ARG A 476 -25.54 10.70 -2.18
N ILE A 477 -25.29 11.16 -3.40
CA ILE A 477 -25.91 12.35 -3.99
C ILE A 477 -26.85 11.89 -5.10
N ILE A 478 -28.12 12.27 -4.99
CA ILE A 478 -29.10 12.09 -6.05
C ILE A 478 -29.10 13.34 -6.91
N CYS A 479 -28.79 13.17 -8.18
CA CYS A 479 -28.71 14.28 -9.12
C CYS A 479 -29.57 14.04 -10.34
N ARG A 480 -30.31 15.07 -10.74
CA ARG A 480 -31.00 15.14 -12.01
C ARG A 480 -30.10 15.69 -13.09
N LYS A 481 -29.94 14.98 -14.21
CA LYS A 481 -29.13 15.46 -15.34
C LYS A 481 -29.76 16.70 -15.97
N ILE A 482 -28.92 17.56 -16.54
CA ILE A 482 -29.29 18.83 -17.19
C ILE A 482 -30.42 18.73 -18.24
N ASN A 483 -30.63 17.55 -18.83
CA ASN A 483 -31.64 17.32 -19.87
C ASN A 483 -33.08 17.15 -19.33
N TYR A 484 -33.24 16.95 -18.02
CA TYR A 484 -34.54 16.66 -17.42
C TYR A 484 -35.06 17.88 -16.68
N SER A 485 -36.38 18.08 -16.66
CA SER A 485 -37.04 19.12 -15.88
C SER A 485 -37.13 18.73 -14.39
N GLU A 486 -37.47 19.68 -13.52
CA GLU A 486 -37.59 19.40 -12.09
C GLU A 486 -38.64 18.33 -11.77
N ASP A 487 -39.76 18.30 -12.52
CA ASP A 487 -40.83 17.33 -12.34
C ASP A 487 -40.41 15.89 -12.71
N GLU A 488 -39.41 15.76 -13.60
CA GLU A 488 -38.81 14.48 -13.99
C GLU A 488 -37.71 14.01 -13.01
N GLY A 489 -37.31 14.87 -12.08
CA GLY A 489 -36.30 14.60 -11.06
C GLY A 489 -36.77 13.68 -9.95
N CYS A 490 -35.90 13.45 -8.98
CA CYS A 490 -36.22 12.60 -7.84
C CYS A 490 -37.34 13.24 -7.01
N MET A 491 -38.33 12.44 -6.63
CA MET A 491 -39.49 12.91 -5.88
C MET A 491 -39.52 12.25 -4.51
N LEU A 492 -39.63 13.09 -3.48
CA LEU A 492 -39.93 12.68 -2.11
C LEU A 492 -41.41 13.01 -1.85
N SER A 493 -42.21 12.00 -1.54
CA SER A 493 -43.63 12.14 -1.22
C SER A 493 -43.90 11.67 0.19
N ILE A 494 -44.72 12.42 0.93
CA ILE A 494 -45.11 12.08 2.30
C ILE A 494 -46.64 11.95 2.31
N THR A 495 -47.14 10.72 2.40
CA THR A 495 -48.58 10.43 2.40
C THR A 495 -48.94 9.71 3.70
N ASN A 496 -49.86 10.27 4.48
CA ASN A 496 -50.31 9.69 5.77
C ASN A 496 -49.15 9.34 6.74
N GLY A 497 -48.08 10.14 6.75
CA GLY A 497 -46.90 9.91 7.58
C GLY A 497 -45.91 8.87 7.03
N VAL A 498 -46.20 8.26 5.88
CA VAL A 498 -45.28 7.36 5.18
C VAL A 498 -44.52 8.15 4.13
N SER A 499 -43.19 8.17 4.28
CA SER A 499 -42.27 8.81 3.33
C SER A 499 -41.85 7.82 2.26
N ARG A 500 -41.94 8.22 0.99
CA ARG A 500 -41.51 7.43 -0.17
C ARG A 500 -40.66 8.27 -1.11
N LEU A 501 -39.52 7.70 -1.51
CA LEU A 501 -38.58 8.30 -2.45
C LEU A 501 -38.59 7.55 -3.78
N GLU A 502 -38.88 8.28 -4.84
CA GLU A 502 -38.85 7.77 -6.21
C GLU A 502 -37.72 8.46 -6.97
N ILE A 503 -36.73 7.68 -7.43
CA ILE A 503 -35.56 8.25 -8.12
C ILE A 503 -35.89 8.85 -9.50
N ARG A 504 -36.90 8.31 -10.19
CA ARG A 504 -37.34 8.75 -11.54
C ARG A 504 -36.17 8.85 -12.53
N SER A 505 -36.01 9.99 -13.23
CA SER A 505 -34.92 10.20 -14.21
C SER A 505 -33.60 10.64 -13.56
N SER A 506 -33.56 10.79 -12.23
CA SER A 506 -32.34 11.13 -11.51
C SER A 506 -31.40 9.94 -11.38
N SER A 507 -30.15 10.23 -11.05
CA SER A 507 -29.09 9.23 -10.93
C SER A 507 -28.42 9.35 -9.55
N SER A 508 -28.09 8.20 -8.98
CA SER A 508 -27.44 8.11 -7.67
C SER A 508 -25.92 8.01 -7.83
N PHE A 509 -25.19 8.97 -7.28
CA PHE A 509 -23.72 9.02 -7.31
C PHE A 509 -23.14 8.89 -5.89
N PRO A 510 -21.98 8.26 -5.72
CA PRO A 510 -21.35 8.14 -4.41
C PRO A 510 -20.86 9.53 -3.93
N ILE A 511 -20.99 9.84 -2.63
CA ILE A 511 -20.55 11.13 -2.07
C ILE A 511 -19.06 11.41 -2.32
N SER A 512 -18.25 10.37 -2.50
CA SER A 512 -16.80 10.44 -2.70
C SER A 512 -16.37 11.19 -3.97
N ILE A 513 -17.30 11.51 -4.87
CA ILE A 513 -17.00 12.44 -5.99
C ILE A 513 -16.68 13.85 -5.49
N ILE A 514 -17.22 14.26 -4.33
CA ILE A 514 -16.83 15.50 -3.64
C ILE A 514 -15.43 15.34 -3.05
N ASP A 515 -15.19 14.23 -2.34
CA ASP A 515 -13.93 13.99 -1.62
C ASP A 515 -12.72 13.95 -2.57
N SER A 516 -12.90 13.38 -3.76
CA SER A 516 -11.87 13.33 -4.81
C SER A 516 -11.68 14.63 -5.59
N GLY A 517 -12.43 15.69 -5.27
CA GLY A 517 -12.38 16.97 -5.98
C GLY A 517 -12.93 16.93 -7.40
N LYS A 518 -13.65 15.85 -7.77
CA LYS A 518 -14.19 15.63 -9.11
C LYS A 518 -15.64 16.09 -9.28
N CYS A 519 -16.22 16.69 -8.24
CA CYS A 519 -17.51 17.37 -8.26
C CYS A 519 -17.29 18.87 -8.06
N LEU A 520 -17.68 19.67 -9.05
CA LEU A 520 -17.48 21.11 -9.08
C LEU A 520 -18.83 21.83 -9.08
N LEU A 521 -18.95 22.90 -8.30
CA LEU A 521 -20.09 23.82 -8.39
C LEU A 521 -19.98 24.64 -9.68
N LEU A 522 -21.11 24.78 -10.36
CA LEU A 522 -21.22 25.62 -11.55
C LEU A 522 -21.97 26.91 -11.21
N ASP A 523 -21.48 28.01 -11.74
CA ASP A 523 -22.23 29.26 -11.73
C ASP A 523 -23.34 29.25 -12.80
N ALA A 524 -24.21 30.26 -12.74
CA ALA A 524 -25.32 30.38 -13.68
C ALA A 524 -24.87 30.58 -15.14
N ILE A 525 -23.72 31.22 -15.36
CA ILE A 525 -23.20 31.55 -16.69
C ILE A 525 -22.73 30.27 -17.40
N GLU A 526 -21.90 29.48 -16.73
CA GLU A 526 -21.42 28.20 -17.26
C GLU A 526 -22.56 27.22 -17.50
N TRP A 527 -23.55 27.19 -16.61
CA TRP A 527 -24.74 26.36 -16.75
C TRP A 527 -25.57 26.74 -17.97
N ASN A 528 -25.88 28.03 -18.13
CA ASN A 528 -26.70 28.52 -19.25
C ASN A 528 -26.00 28.28 -20.59
N ARG A 529 -24.69 28.54 -20.67
CA ARG A 529 -23.87 28.20 -21.85
C ARG A 529 -23.96 26.73 -22.21
N LYS A 530 -24.09 25.84 -21.21
CA LYS A 530 -24.20 24.40 -21.45
C LYS A 530 -25.60 24.02 -21.94
N ILE A 531 -26.65 24.63 -21.41
CA ILE A 531 -28.04 24.48 -21.91
C ILE A 531 -28.12 24.92 -23.37
N GLU A 532 -27.58 26.08 -23.73
CA GLU A 532 -27.58 26.58 -25.11
C GLU A 532 -26.91 25.58 -26.06
N LYS A 533 -25.73 25.08 -25.70
CA LYS A 533 -25.03 24.04 -26.48
C LYS A 533 -25.77 22.72 -26.58
N GLN A 534 -26.72 22.44 -25.68
CA GLN A 534 -27.58 21.27 -25.80
C GLN A 534 -28.78 21.54 -26.70
N ARG A 535 -29.39 22.72 -26.58
CA ARG A 535 -30.48 23.16 -27.48
C ARG A 535 -30.03 23.22 -28.94
N GLU A 536 -28.77 23.56 -29.20
CA GLU A 536 -28.17 23.49 -30.55
C GLU A 536 -28.07 22.07 -31.11
N LYS A 537 -28.11 21.04 -30.25
CA LYS A 537 -28.03 19.62 -30.62
C LYS A 537 -29.39 18.93 -30.62
N ASP A 538 -30.42 19.57 -30.08
CA ASP A 538 -31.77 19.03 -30.12
C ASP A 538 -32.26 19.07 -31.57
N PRO A 539 -32.82 17.97 -32.10
CA PRO A 539 -33.32 17.96 -33.45
C PRO A 539 -34.39 19.05 -33.60
N SER A 540 -34.31 19.84 -34.67
CA SER A 540 -35.31 20.85 -35.02
C SER A 540 -36.70 20.22 -34.97
N ARG A 541 -37.51 20.64 -34.00
CA ARG A 541 -38.87 20.11 -33.83
C ARG A 541 -39.73 20.63 -34.98
N ILE A 542 -40.30 19.71 -35.76
CA ILE A 542 -41.32 20.01 -36.75
C ILE A 542 -42.65 20.04 -36.01
N ASP A 543 -43.14 21.22 -35.67
CA ASP A 543 -44.51 21.37 -35.18
C ASP A 543 -45.47 21.45 -36.38
N PHE A 544 -46.58 20.72 -36.30
CA PHE A 544 -47.67 20.85 -37.27
C PHE A 544 -48.42 22.15 -36.99
N LEU A 545 -48.52 23.03 -38.00
CA LEU A 545 -49.34 24.23 -37.89
C LEU A 545 -50.80 23.80 -37.76
N ASP A 546 -51.48 24.31 -36.73
CA ASP A 546 -52.91 24.15 -36.60
C ASP A 546 -53.67 25.13 -37.52
N GLU A 547 -54.99 24.98 -37.57
CA GLU A 547 -55.82 25.78 -38.47
C GLU A 547 -55.83 27.28 -38.10
N LYS A 548 -55.45 27.65 -36.87
CA LYS A 548 -55.28 29.05 -36.46
C LYS A 548 -53.96 29.62 -36.98
N ASP A 549 -52.88 28.86 -36.85
CA ASP A 549 -51.56 29.23 -37.35
C ASP A 549 -51.55 29.43 -38.88
N CYS A 550 -52.26 28.57 -39.63
CA CYS A 550 -52.40 28.71 -41.09
C CYS A 550 -53.16 29.98 -41.52
N ARG A 551 -54.20 30.37 -40.77
CA ARG A 551 -54.96 31.60 -41.02
C ARG A 551 -54.15 32.85 -40.72
N ALA A 552 -53.36 32.85 -39.64
CA ALA A 552 -52.51 33.97 -39.28
C ALA A 552 -51.38 34.22 -40.31
N LEU A 553 -50.93 33.17 -41.00
CA LEU A 553 -49.88 33.23 -42.02
C LEU A 553 -50.38 33.44 -43.45
N ASN A 554 -51.70 33.62 -43.65
CA ASN A 554 -52.32 33.87 -44.96
C ASN A 554 -52.02 32.78 -46.02
N ILE A 555 -51.86 31.53 -45.59
CA ILE A 555 -51.56 30.40 -46.48
C ILE A 555 -52.88 29.81 -46.99
N ASN A 556 -53.30 30.19 -48.20
CA ASN A 556 -54.48 29.64 -48.87
C ASN A 556 -54.06 28.57 -49.90
N GLY A 557 -54.13 27.30 -49.52
CA GLY A 557 -53.85 26.19 -50.43
C GLY A 557 -54.52 24.89 -49.98
N VAL A 558 -55.47 24.42 -50.78
CA VAL A 558 -56.09 23.09 -50.64
C VAL A 558 -55.04 22.04 -51.01
N GLY A 559 -54.68 21.19 -50.05
CA GLY A 559 -54.17 19.85 -50.33
C GLY A 559 -52.74 19.71 -50.84
N THR A 560 -51.74 20.28 -50.16
CA THR A 560 -50.36 19.76 -50.18
C THR A 560 -49.69 20.06 -48.84
N PHE A 561 -49.13 19.04 -48.16
CA PHE A 561 -48.39 19.18 -46.90
C PHE A 561 -47.24 20.20 -47.05
N LEU A 562 -47.45 21.44 -46.58
CA LEU A 562 -46.42 22.47 -46.52
C LEU A 562 -45.67 22.33 -45.19
N PHE A 563 -44.43 21.86 -45.23
CA PHE A 563 -43.52 21.86 -44.08
C PHE A 563 -42.82 23.22 -43.97
N LEU A 564 -43.14 24.00 -42.93
CA LEU A 564 -42.39 25.20 -42.57
C LEU A 564 -41.68 25.02 -41.24
N LEU A 565 -40.37 25.28 -41.22
CA LEU A 565 -39.50 25.16 -40.05
C LEU A 565 -39.77 26.32 -39.08
N LYS A 566 -40.50 26.05 -37.98
CA LYS A 566 -40.70 27.02 -36.90
C LYS A 566 -39.49 26.98 -35.95
N ARG A 567 -38.56 27.93 -36.08
CA ARG A 567 -37.53 28.16 -35.06
C ARG A 567 -38.18 28.97 -33.94
N SER A 568 -38.57 28.32 -32.85
CA SER A 568 -39.11 29.01 -31.67
C SER A 568 -38.02 29.90 -31.05
N LEU A 569 -38.05 31.18 -31.38
CA LEU A 569 -37.47 32.25 -30.59
C LEU A 569 -38.61 32.77 -29.70
N GLN A 570 -38.70 32.26 -28.47
CA GLN A 570 -39.46 32.93 -27.42
C GLN A 570 -38.52 33.89 -26.68
N LEU A 571 -38.87 35.18 -26.72
CA LEU A 571 -38.39 36.24 -25.83
C LEU A 571 -38.97 36.05 -24.43
#